data_AF-A0A2T4YFF9-F1
#
_entry.id   AF-A0A2T4YFF9-F1
#
_cell.length_a   1.000
_cell.length_b   1.000
_cell.length_c   1.000
_cell.angle_alpha   90.00
_cell.angle_beta   90.00
_cell.angle_gamma   90.00
#
_symmetry.space_group_name_H-M   'P 1'
#
loop_
_entity.id
_entity.type
_entity.pdbx_description
1 polymer ?
#
loop_
_entity_poly.entity_id
_entity_poly.type
_entity_poly.pdbx_seq_one_letter_code
_entity_poly.pdbx_strand_id
1 'polypeptide(L)' 'MIERLRLSRRWLPWLLVTVGLLVFAGANAHLVYVAFHSQSGCVAHVKETGSSGSYRAAKPAC' A
#
# COMPACT_ATOMS: atom_id res chain seq x y z
N MET A 1 24.54 24.77 -0.83
CA MET A 1 23.94 26.00 -1.38
C MET A 1 22.43 25.78 -1.43
N ILE A 2 21.74 25.88 -0.29
CA ILE A 2 20.28 25.82 -0.25
C ILE A 2 19.84 27.27 -0.40
N GLU A 3 19.55 27.67 -1.63
CA GLU A 3 18.86 28.93 -1.86
C GLU A 3 17.59 28.90 -1.03
N ARG A 4 17.50 29.80 -0.05
CA ARG A 4 16.23 30.06 0.62
C ARG A 4 15.33 30.67 -0.46
N LEU A 5 14.62 29.81 -1.18
CA LEU A 5 13.51 30.20 -2.02
C LEU A 5 12.67 31.12 -1.14
N ARG A 6 12.71 32.44 -1.42
CA ARG A 6 11.91 33.44 -0.72
C ARG A 6 10.47 33.25 -1.19
N LEU A 7 9.90 32.10 -0.87
CA LEU A 7 8.49 31.90 -1.04
C LEU A 7 7.81 32.92 -0.17
N SER A 8 7.04 33.81 -0.81
CA SER A 8 6.15 34.68 -0.06
C SER A 8 5.34 33.78 0.88
N ARG A 9 5.14 34.22 2.12
CA ARG A 9 4.42 33.43 3.14
C ARG A 9 3.05 32.94 2.65
N ARG A 10 2.50 33.58 1.61
CA ARG A 10 1.29 33.22 0.88
C ARG A 10 1.40 31.93 0.07
N TRP A 11 2.58 31.56 -0.44
CA TRP A 11 2.80 30.33 -1.22
C TRP A 11 3.16 29.12 -0.37
N LEU A 12 3.62 29.34 0.87
CA LEU A 12 3.96 28.25 1.80
C LEU A 12 2.81 27.24 2.00
N PRO A 13 1.55 27.64 2.28
CA PRO A 13 0.48 26.67 2.45
C PRO A 13 0.22 25.85 1.18
N TRP A 14 0.29 26.49 0.01
CA TRP A 14 0.13 25.80 -1.27
C TRP A 14 1.22 24.76 -1.51
N LEU A 15 2.48 25.08 -1.22
CA LEU A 15 3.53 24.07 -1.30
C LEU A 15 3.31 22.90 -0.34
N LEU A 16 2.95 23.17 0.91
CA LEU A 16 2.71 22.12 1.89
C LEU A 16 1.56 21.19 1.44
N VAL A 17 0.48 21.76 0.91
CA VAL A 17 -0.65 20.99 0.36
C VAL A 17 -0.19 20.15 -0.83
N THR A 18 0.52 20.74 -1.80
CA THR A 18 1.00 20.01 -2.98
C THR A 18 1.96 18.88 -2.59
N VAL A 19 2.92 19.14 -1.70
CA VAL A 19 3.84 18.12 -1.20
C VAL A 19 3.07 17.03 -0.46
N GLY A 20 2.12 17.39 0.39
CA GLY A 20 1.28 16.42 1.10
C GLY A 20 0.48 15.53 0.16
N LEU A 21 -0.13 16.11 -0.88
CA LEU A 21 -0.87 15.37 -1.91
C LEU A 21 0.03 14.42 -2.69
N LEU A 22 1.23 14.86 -3.08
CA LEU A 22 2.20 14.02 -3.78
C LEU A 22 2.65 12.84 -2.92
N VAL A 23 2.96 13.08 -1.64
CA VAL A 23 3.34 12.03 -0.69
C VAL A 23 2.19 11.04 -0.49
N PHE A 24 0.97 11.53 -0.27
CA PHE A 24 -0.21 10.69 -0.11
C PHE A 24 -0.45 9.83 -1.36
N ALA A 25 -0.46 10.43 -2.54
CA ALA A 25 -0.66 9.71 -3.80
C ALA A 25 0.44 8.66 -4.02
N GLY A 26 1.71 9.01 -3.77
CA GLY A 26 2.85 8.10 -3.88
C GLY A 26 2.74 6.91 -2.92
N ALA A 27 2.37 7.14 -1.66
CA ALA A 27 2.18 6.08 -0.68
C ALA A 27 1.06 5.10 -1.11
N ASN A 28 -0.07 5.63 -1.56
CA ASN A 28 -1.18 4.79 -2.03
C ASN A 28 -0.81 4.01 -3.31
N ALA A 29 -0.14 4.65 -4.27
CA ALA A 29 0.36 3.97 -5.47
C ALA A 29 1.35 2.85 -5.13
N HIS A 30 2.21 3.07 -4.13
CA HIS A 30 3.12 2.05 -3.62
C HIS A 30 2.36 0.84 -3.04
N LEU A 31 1.30 1.08 -2.24
CA LEU A 31 0.47 -0.01 -1.71
C LEU A 31 -0.19 -0.83 -2.82
N VAL A 32 -0.73 -0.17 -3.85
CA VAL A 32 -1.30 -0.84 -5.02
C VAL A 32 -0.24 -1.69 -5.73
N TYR A 33 0.95 -1.13 -5.96
CA TYR A 33 2.06 -1.86 -6.56
C TYR A 33 2.40 -3.12 -5.74
N VAL A 34 2.58 -2.98 -4.43
CA VAL A 34 2.87 -4.10 -3.53
C VAL A 34 1.78 -5.16 -3.60
N ALA A 35 0.49 -4.79 -3.59
CA ALA A 35 -0.61 -5.75 -3.67
C ALA A 35 -0.53 -6.66 -4.90
N PHE A 36 -0.05 -6.15 -6.03
CA PHE A 36 0.10 -6.94 -7.27
C PHE A 36 1.46 -7.63 -7.40
N HIS A 37 2.53 -7.06 -6.85
CA HIS A 37 3.88 -7.59 -6.97
C HIS A 37 4.29 -8.52 -5.83
N SER A 38 3.57 -8.49 -4.72
CA SER A 38 3.72 -9.48 -3.66
C SER A 38 3.46 -10.84 -4.28
N GLN A 39 4.53 -11.63 -4.41
CA GLN A 39 4.43 -13.05 -4.67
C GLN A 39 3.70 -13.69 -3.49
N SER A 40 2.38 -13.68 -3.50
CA SER A 40 1.57 -14.63 -2.74
C SER A 40 1.72 -15.98 -3.43
N GLY A 41 2.96 -16.49 -3.48
CA GLY A 41 3.25 -17.81 -4.01
C GLY A 41 2.35 -18.77 -3.26
N CYS A 42 1.41 -19.37 -3.98
CA CYS A 42 0.52 -20.38 -3.47
C CYS A 42 1.38 -21.62 -3.22
N VAL A 43 2.07 -21.63 -2.08
CA VAL A 43 2.74 -22.81 -1.59
C VAL A 43 1.67 -23.89 -1.41
N ALA A 44 2.01 -25.14 -1.71
CA ALA A 44 1.11 -26.27 -1.53
C ALA A 44 0.76 -26.38 -0.04
N HIS A 45 -0.26 -25.64 0.40
CA HIS A 45 -0.81 -25.78 1.72
C HIS A 45 -1.50 -27.14 1.74
N VAL A 46 -0.84 -28.12 2.35
CA VAL A 46 -1.39 -29.43 2.72
C VAL A 46 -2.40 -29.22 3.85
N LYS A 47 -3.49 -28.51 3.55
CA LYS A 47 -4.64 -28.47 4.43
C LYS A 47 -5.54 -29.60 3.99
N GLU A 48 -5.30 -30.78 4.56
CA GLU A 48 -6.13 -31.95 4.32
C GLU A 48 -7.62 -31.57 4.45
N THR A 49 -8.43 -32.12 3.57
CA THR A 49 -9.87 -31.92 3.58
C THR A 49 -10.43 -32.54 4.86
N GLY A 50 -10.62 -31.72 5.90
CA GLY A 50 -11.29 -32.14 7.12
C GLY A 50 -12.70 -32.66 6.83
N SER A 51 -13.09 -33.73 7.54
CA SER A 51 -14.38 -34.42 7.37
C SER A 51 -15.59 -33.47 7.38
N SER A 52 -16.67 -33.87 6.72
CA SER A 52 -17.91 -33.10 6.61
C SER A 52 -18.44 -32.68 7.99
N GLY A 53 -18.64 -31.37 8.20
CA GLY A 53 -19.17 -30.82 9.46
C GLY A 53 -18.17 -30.11 10.37
N SER A 54 -16.87 -30.09 10.02
CA SER A 54 -15.86 -29.34 10.78
C SER A 54 -15.75 -27.88 10.31
N TYR A 55 -15.62 -26.94 11.27
CA TYR A 55 -15.23 -25.56 10.98
C TYR A 55 -13.81 -25.53 10.40
N ARG A 56 -13.62 -24.81 9.30
CA ARG A 56 -12.33 -24.71 8.62
C ARG A 56 -12.05 -23.26 8.30
N ALA A 57 -10.79 -22.85 8.30
CA ALA A 57 -10.45 -21.52 7.79
C ALA A 57 -10.82 -21.43 6.31
N ALA A 58 -11.24 -20.24 5.87
CA ALA A 58 -11.54 -19.95 4.48
C ALA A 58 -10.38 -20.37 3.58
N LYS A 59 -10.71 -20.86 2.38
CA LYS A 59 -9.72 -21.19 1.36
C LYS A 59 -8.97 -19.89 1.02
N PRO A 60 -7.63 -19.87 1.06
CA PRO A 60 -6.91 -18.67 0.63
C PRO A 60 -7.23 -18.42 -0.86
N ALA A 61 -6.94 -17.21 -1.36
CA ALA A 61 -7.23 -16.86 -2.76
C ALA A 61 -6.56 -17.81 -3.77
N CYS A 62 -5.60 -18.61 -3.29
CA CYS A 62 -5.22 -19.92 -3.76
C CYS A 62 -5.17 -20.93 -2.60
#